data_AF-A0A2S6AZ99-F1
#
_entry.id   AF-A0A2S6AZ99-F1
#
_cell.length_a   1.000
_cell.length_b   1.000
_cell.length_c   1.000
_cell.angle_alpha   90.00
_cell.angle_beta   90.00
_cell.angle_gamma   90.00
#
_symmetry.space_group_name_H-M   'P 1'
#
loop_
_entity.id
_entity.type
_entity.pdbx_description
1 polymer ?
#
loop_
_entity_poly.entity_id
_entity_poly.type
_entity_poly.pdbx_seq_one_letter_code
_entity_poly.pdbx_strand_id
1 'polypeptide(L)' 'SHRVTGNRRDSVDGAGWETLFVAIDDHARLAFIAMHPDEKQAQAVLFLRNAVDYYARLGITVRRLLTDNGPAFRSREFKA' A
#
# COMPACT_ATOMS: atom_id res chain seq x y z
N SER A 1 -1.76 -7.16 -15.00
CA SER A 1 -1.22 -7.88 -16.17
C SER A 1 -0.15 -8.78 -15.61
N HIS A 2 -0.28 -10.10 -15.72
CA HIS A 2 0.63 -11.03 -15.06
C HIS A 2 2.05 -10.69 -15.50
N ARG A 3 3.00 -10.48 -14.58
CA ARG A 3 4.33 -9.94 -14.94
C ARG A 3 5.02 -10.84 -15.99
N VAL A 4 4.65 -12.13 -16.03
CA VAL A 4 5.17 -13.13 -16.96
C VAL A 4 4.24 -13.43 -18.15
N THR A 5 2.90 -13.41 -17.99
CA THR A 5 1.94 -13.88 -19.03
C THR A 5 0.96 -12.82 -19.53
N GLY A 6 0.95 -11.62 -18.95
CA GLY A 6 0.09 -10.51 -19.37
C GLY A 6 -1.40 -10.65 -19.01
N ASN A 7 -1.88 -11.84 -18.67
CA ASN A 7 -3.29 -12.11 -18.44
C ASN A 7 -3.67 -11.93 -16.96
N ARG A 8 -4.75 -11.20 -16.66
CA ARG A 8 -5.24 -11.02 -15.27
C ARG A 8 -6.00 -12.24 -14.73
N ARG A 9 -6.32 -13.21 -15.60
CA ARG A 9 -7.14 -14.39 -15.27
C ARG A 9 -6.36 -15.71 -15.23
N ASP A 10 -5.06 -15.69 -15.53
CA ASP A 10 -4.21 -16.87 -15.38
C ASP A 10 -3.70 -16.96 -13.95
N SER A 11 -4.11 -18.00 -13.24
CA SER A 11 -3.44 -18.49 -12.04
C SER A 11 -2.55 -19.66 -12.45
N VAL A 12 -1.30 -19.39 -12.82
CA VAL A 12 -0.29 -20.46 -12.94
C VAL A 12 0.39 -20.62 -11.58
N ASP A 13 0.42 -21.86 -11.06
CA ASP A 13 1.11 -22.17 -9.82
C ASP A 13 2.59 -21.80 -9.93
N GLY A 14 3.05 -20.90 -9.06
CA GLY A 14 4.44 -20.41 -9.03
C GLY A 14 4.66 -19.01 -9.62
N ALA A 15 3.65 -18.39 -10.23
CA ALA A 15 3.75 -17.00 -10.67
C ALA A 15 2.80 -16.12 -9.86
N GLY A 16 3.27 -15.78 -8.66
CA GLY A 16 2.54 -14.95 -7.71
C GLY A 16 2.40 -13.50 -8.19
N TRP A 17 1.37 -12.83 -7.68
CA TRP A 17 1.25 -11.38 -7.76
C TRP A 17 1.87 -10.77 -6.51
N GLU A 18 2.58 -9.68 -6.69
CA GLU A 18 3.01 -8.83 -5.58
C GLU A 18 2.25 -7.51 -5.66
N THR A 19 1.90 -6.97 -4.51
CA THR A 19 1.24 -5.68 -4.38
C THR A 19 2.26 -4.63 -3.99
N LEU A 20 2.32 -3.54 -4.76
CA LEU A 20 3.07 -2.34 -4.39
C LEU A 20 2.12 -1.35 -3.71
N PHE A 21 2.35 -1.08 -2.44
CA PHE A 21 1.69 0.03 -1.76
C PHE A 21 2.53 1.30 -1.88
N VAL A 22 1.85 2.43 -2.09
CA VAL A 22 2.47 3.75 -2.29
C VAL A 22 1.76 4.77 -1.40
N ALA A 23 2.51 5.52 -0.62
CA ALA A 23 2.03 6.65 0.18
C ALA A 23 2.83 7.88 -0.21
N ILE A 24 2.15 8.96 -0.59
CA ILE A 24 2.77 10.19 -1.08
C ILE A 24 2.39 11.33 -0.14
N ASP A 25 3.38 12.06 0.35
CA ASP A 25 3.16 13.33 1.04
C ASP A 25 2.63 14.39 0.06
N ASP A 26 1.59 15.13 0.46
CA ASP A 26 0.93 16.07 -0.43
C ASP A 26 1.75 17.36 -0.66
N HIS A 27 2.61 17.73 0.29
CA HIS A 27 3.38 18.97 0.21
C HIS A 27 4.68 18.78 -0.58
N ALA A 28 5.56 17.90 -0.11
CA ALA A 28 6.89 17.69 -0.67
C ALA A 28 6.90 16.66 -1.82
N ARG A 29 5.79 15.94 -2.04
CA ARG A 29 5.67 14.84 -3.01
C ARG A 29 6.67 13.71 -2.77
N LEU A 30 7.14 13.56 -1.54
CA LEU A 30 7.96 12.44 -1.14
C LEU A 30 7.09 11.17 -1.09
N ALA A 31 7.63 10.05 -1.57
CA ALA A 31 6.92 8.78 -1.61
C ALA A 31 7.61 7.72 -0.72
N PHE A 32 6.80 7.03 0.09
CA PHE A 32 7.16 5.78 0.72
C PHE A 32 6.48 4.63 -0.03
N ILE A 33 7.26 3.62 -0.40
CA ILE A 33 6.77 2.46 -1.15
C ILE A 33 7.23 1.16 -0.49
N ALA A 34 6.40 0.14 -0.53
CA ALA A 34 6.77 -1.19 -0.08
C ALA A 34 6.07 -2.27 -0.91
N MET A 35 6.82 -3.33 -1.22
CA MET A 35 6.30 -4.54 -1.86
C MET A 35 5.74 -5.48 -0.80
N HIS A 36 4.55 -6.00 -1.05
CA HIS A 36 3.84 -6.93 -0.18
C HIS A 36 3.33 -8.13 -1.00
N PRO A 37 3.14 -9.31 -0.37
CA PRO A 37 2.71 -10.52 -1.07
C PRO A 37 1.23 -10.48 -1.50
N ASP A 38 0.41 -9.61 -0.90
CA ASP A 38 -0.98 -9.38 -1.32
C ASP A 38 -1.48 -7.98 -0.90
N GLU A 39 -2.66 -7.59 -1.40
CA GLU A 39 -3.31 -6.31 -1.12
C GLU A 39 -4.26 -6.36 0.08
N LYS A 40 -4.16 -7.38 0.95
CA LYS A 40 -5.12 -7.56 2.04
C LYS A 40 -4.93 -6.53 3.14
N GLN A 41 -5.96 -6.38 3.96
CA GLN A 41 -6.02 -5.45 5.08
C GLN A 41 -4.78 -5.50 5.98
N ALA A 42 -4.29 -6.69 6.34
CA ALA A 42 -3.11 -6.83 7.20
C ALA A 42 -1.85 -6.18 6.57
N GLN A 43 -1.64 -6.37 5.27
CA GLN A 43 -0.53 -5.77 4.53
C GLN A 43 -0.70 -4.25 4.40
N ALA A 44 -1.93 -3.77 4.15
CA ALA A 44 -2.22 -2.34 4.09
C ALA A 44 -2.00 -1.62 5.44
N VAL A 45 -2.39 -2.23 6.56
CA VAL A 45 -2.16 -1.68 7.91
C VAL A 45 -0.67 -1.66 8.23
N LEU A 46 0.05 -2.74 7.94
CA LEU A 46 1.50 -2.80 8.12
C LEU A 46 2.21 -1.73 7.29
N PHE A 47 1.82 -1.59 6.03
CA PHE A 47 2.32 -0.55 5.14
C PHE A 47 2.10 0.85 5.72
N LEU A 48 0.88 1.16 6.18
CA LEU A 48 0.57 2.47 6.74
C LEU A 48 1.42 2.79 7.99
N ARG A 49 1.60 1.83 8.90
CA ARG A 49 2.45 1.99 10.09
C ARG A 49 3.89 2.33 9.68
N ASN A 50 4.45 1.55 8.75
CA ASN A 50 5.80 1.78 8.25
C ASN A 50 5.93 3.14 7.55
N ALA A 51 4.90 3.56 6.81
CA ALA A 51 4.87 4.86 6.16
C ALA A 51 4.87 6.02 7.18
N VAL A 52 4.04 5.92 8.23
CA VAL A 52 3.99 6.92 9.31
C VAL A 52 5.34 7.02 10.01
N ASP A 53 5.97 5.88 10.34
CA ASP A 53 7.30 5.86 10.98
C ASP A 53 8.38 6.45 10.06
N TYR A 54 8.33 6.17 8.76
CA TYR A 54 9.24 6.75 7.77
C TYR A 54 9.12 8.27 7.71
N TYR A 55 7.91 8.81 7.60
CA TYR A 55 7.67 10.25 7.56
C TYR A 55 8.09 10.93 8.87
N ALA A 56 7.84 10.30 10.02
CA ALA A 56 8.26 10.82 11.31
C ALA A 56 9.78 10.98 11.42
N ARG A 57 10.57 10.03 10.86
CA ARG A 57 12.04 10.13 10.81
C ARG A 57 12.55 11.30 9.95
N LEU A 58 11.71 11.82 9.07
CA LEU A 58 11.99 12.98 8.23
C LEU A 58 11.41 14.28 8.80
N GLY A 59 10.86 14.24 10.01
CA GLY A 59 10.21 15.39 10.65
C GLY A 59 8.84 15.73 10.06
N ILE A 60 8.23 14.82 9.29
CA ILE A 60 6.91 15.01 8.68
C ILE A 60 5.85 14.35 9.57
N THR A 61 4.94 15.16 10.12
CA THR A 61 3.80 14.67 10.89
C THR A 61 2.59 14.47 9.99
N VAL A 62 2.14 13.21 9.85
CA VAL A 62 0.92 12.87 9.11
C VAL A 62 -0.31 13.40 9.86
N ARG A 63 -1.11 14.25 9.22
CA ARG A 63 -2.30 14.88 9.84
C ARG A 63 -3.60 14.21 9.44
N ARG A 64 -3.67 13.76 8.20
CA ARG A 64 -4.84 13.09 7.60
C ARG A 64 -4.34 12.08 6.58
N LEU A 65 -5.14 11.06 6.38
CA LEU A 65 -4.89 10.02 5.40
C LEU A 65 -5.98 10.10 4.32
N LEU A 66 -5.55 10.19 3.05
CA LEU A 66 -6.42 10.01 1.89
C LEU A 66 -6.07 8.66 1.27
N THR A 67 -7.06 7.77 1.17
CA THR A 67 -6.94 6.49 0.49
C THR A 67 -7.89 6.44 -0.70
N ASP A 68 -7.64 5.52 -1.62
CA ASP A 68 -8.67 5.18 -2.59
C ASP A 68 -9.81 4.37 -1.93
N ASN A 69 -10.85 4.05 -2.70
CA ASN A 69 -11.98 3.26 -2.21
C ASN A 69 -11.72 1.74 -2.21
N GLY A 70 -10.45 1.33 -2.22
CA GLY A 70 -10.03 -0.07 -2.22
C GLY A 70 -10.54 -0.82 -0.98
N PRO A 71 -10.85 -2.12 -1.11
CA PRO A 71 -11.48 -2.89 -0.04
C PRO A 71 -10.63 -2.97 1.24
N ALA A 72 -9.30 -2.99 1.13
CA ALA A 72 -8.39 -2.99 2.28
C ALA A 72 -8.51 -1.71 3.12
N PHE A 73 -8.70 -0.56 2.46
CA PHE A 73 -8.78 0.76 3.09
C PHE A 73 -10.18 1.12 3.59
N ARG A 74 -11.22 0.39 3.15
CA ARG A 74 -12.58 0.51 3.70
C ARG A 74 -12.78 -0.23 5.02
N SER A 75 -11.76 -0.94 5.51
CA SER A 75 -11.81 -1.70 6.75
C SER A 75 -11.92 -0.82 8.00
N ARG A 76 -12.32 -1.40 9.14
CA ARG A 76 -12.47 -0.66 10.41
C ARG A 76 -11.13 -0.10 10.92
N GLU A 77 -10.01 -0.70 10.56
CA GLU A 77 -8.67 -0.26 10.95
C GLU A 77 -8.28 1.09 10.33
N PHE A 78 -8.94 1.50 9.25
CA PHE A 78 -8.73 2.78 8.57
C PHE A 78 -9.80 3.82 8.89
N LYS A 79 -10.73 3.51 9.81
CA LYS A 79 -11.73 4.48 10.27
C LYS A 79 -11.07 5.43 11.28
N ALA A 80 -11.20 6.73 11.03
CA ALA A 80 -10.85 7.80 11.97
C ALA A 80 -11.89 7.94 13.08
#